data_AF-A0AAV2A0H7-F1
#
_entry.id   AF-A0AAV2A0H7-F1
#
_cell.length_a   1.000
_cell.length_b   1.000
_cell.length_c   1.000
_cell.angle_alpha   90.00
_cell.angle_beta   90.00
_cell.angle_gamma   90.00
#
_symmetry.space_group_name_H-M   'P 1'
#
loop_
_entity.id
_entity.type
_entity.pdbx_description
1 polymer ?
#
loop_
_entity_poly.entity_id
_entity_poly.type
_entity_poly.pdbx_seq_one_letter_code
_entity_poly.pdbx_strand_id
1 'polypeptide(L)'
;MQLQQAVFLAVFVACVTAQFPTRTKKIPEVDQTCMECLCQASSNCDQSLKCHNAGGDAYFCGPYVISWAYWHDGGRTGDKGRPHGLTLPHISD
;
A
#
# COMPACT_ATOMS: atom_id res chain seq x y z
N MET A 1 -36.50 -3.27 34.01
CA MET A 1 -35.56 -2.21 33.58
C MET A 1 -34.19 -2.78 33.19
N GLN A 2 -33.56 -3.63 34.01
CA GLN A 2 -32.27 -4.29 33.67
C GLN A 2 -32.34 -5.19 32.41
N LEU A 3 -33.40 -5.98 32.26
CA LEU A 3 -33.57 -6.88 31.10
C LEU A 3 -33.66 -6.11 29.78
N GLN A 4 -34.34 -4.95 29.79
CA GLN A 4 -34.56 -4.15 28.59
C GLN A 4 -33.28 -3.44 28.12
N GLN A 5 -32.44 -2.99 29.06
CA GLN A 5 -31.11 -2.43 28.75
C GLN A 5 -30.16 -3.47 28.16
N ALA A 6 -30.16 -4.69 28.70
CA ALA A 6 -29.34 -5.80 28.19
C ALA A 6 -29.71 -6.16 26.75
N VAL A 7 -31.00 -6.17 26.41
CA VAL A 7 -31.49 -6.45 25.05
C VAL A 7 -31.01 -5.38 24.07
N PHE A 8 -31.10 -4.09 24.42
CA PHE A 8 -30.63 -3.01 23.54
C PHE A 8 -29.12 -3.07 23.29
N LEU A 9 -28.32 -3.34 24.32
CA LEU A 9 -26.87 -3.50 24.18
C LEU A 9 -26.52 -4.69 23.28
N ALA A 10 -27.19 -5.83 23.46
CA ALA A 10 -26.97 -7.02 22.63
C ALA A 10 -27.31 -6.77 21.15
N VAL A 11 -28.43 -6.08 20.87
CA VAL A 11 -28.84 -5.72 19.50
C VAL A 11 -27.85 -4.73 18.87
N PHE A 12 -27.42 -3.71 19.63
CA PHE A 12 -26.44 -2.73 19.13
C PHE A 12 -25.11 -3.39 18.80
N VAL A 13 -24.59 -4.24 19.69
CA VAL A 13 -23.36 -5.01 19.46
C VAL A 13 -23.52 -5.92 18.24
N ALA A 14 -24.64 -6.64 18.11
CA ALA A 14 -24.91 -7.49 16.96
C ALA A 14 -24.92 -6.69 15.64
N CYS A 15 -25.63 -5.56 15.59
CA CYS A 15 -25.67 -4.67 14.42
C CYS A 15 -24.28 -4.12 14.07
N VAL A 16 -23.52 -3.67 15.07
CA VAL A 16 -22.15 -3.17 14.89
C VAL A 16 -21.24 -4.28 14.36
N THR A 17 -21.33 -5.50 14.91
CA THR A 17 -20.55 -6.66 14.44
C THR A 17 -20.91 -7.09 13.01
N ALA A 18 -22.18 -6.96 12.61
CA ALA A 18 -22.67 -7.30 11.27
C ALA A 18 -22.22 -6.28 10.20
N GLN A 19 -21.91 -5.04 10.59
CA GLN A 19 -21.43 -3.99 9.69
C GLN A 19 -19.93 -4.08 9.43
N PHE A 20 -19.16 -4.87 10.19
CA PHE A 20 -17.76 -5.10 9.87
C PHE A 20 -17.67 -6.13 8.76
N PRO A 21 -17.34 -5.73 7.51
CA PRO A 21 -17.01 -6.69 6.50
C PRO A 21 -15.82 -7.51 7.02
N THR A 22 -15.96 -8.83 7.11
CA THR A 22 -14.81 -9.74 7.21
C THR A 22 -13.99 -9.52 5.95
N ARG A 23 -13.01 -8.62 6.02
CA ARG A 23 -12.25 -8.14 4.85
C ARG A 23 -11.18 -9.16 4.47
N THR A 24 -11.55 -10.40 4.21
CA THR A 24 -10.75 -11.32 3.38
C THR A 24 -10.99 -10.96 1.92
N LYS A 25 -10.77 -9.69 1.56
CA LYS A 25 -10.66 -9.31 0.15
C LYS A 25 -9.32 -9.87 -0.29
N LYS A 26 -9.31 -11.09 -0.85
CA LYS A 26 -8.15 -11.60 -1.59
C LYS A 26 -7.89 -10.55 -2.65
N ILE A 27 -6.80 -9.80 -2.50
CA ILE A 27 -6.34 -8.90 -3.55
C ILE A 27 -6.02 -9.83 -4.72
N PRO A 28 -6.70 -9.69 -5.88
CA PRO A 28 -6.40 -10.53 -7.02
C PRO A 28 -4.91 -10.36 -7.31
N GLU A 29 -4.22 -11.49 -7.41
CA GLU A 29 -2.82 -11.48 -7.83
C GLU A 29 -2.76 -10.86 -9.22
N VAL A 30 -1.86 -9.88 -9.39
CA VAL A 30 -1.70 -9.21 -10.67
C VAL A 30 -1.06 -10.20 -11.63
N ASP A 31 -1.66 -10.38 -12.80
CA ASP A 31 -1.14 -11.29 -13.82
C ASP A 31 0.27 -10.89 -14.26
N GLN A 32 1.11 -11.87 -14.55
CA GLN A 32 2.49 -11.65 -14.96
C GLN A 32 2.58 -10.82 -16.26
N THR A 33 1.68 -11.06 -17.22
CA THR A 33 1.62 -10.29 -18.47
C THR A 33 1.34 -8.81 -18.19
N CYS A 34 0.49 -8.52 -17.19
CA CYS A 34 0.21 -7.16 -16.77
C CYS A 34 1.47 -6.48 -16.22
N MET A 35 2.24 -7.19 -15.38
CA MET A 35 3.49 -6.67 -14.84
C MET A 35 4.53 -6.40 -15.94
N GLU A 36 4.63 -7.27 -16.94
CA GLU A 36 5.52 -7.08 -18.10
C GLU A 36 5.14 -5.84 -18.92
N CYS A 37 3.85 -5.65 -19.22
CA CYS A 37 3.37 -4.47 -19.92
C CYS A 37 3.63 -3.18 -19.13
N LEU A 38 3.41 -3.19 -17.81
CA LEU A 38 3.66 -2.03 -16.95
C LEU A 38 5.14 -1.64 -16.94
N CYS A 39 6.02 -2.63 -16.83
CA CYS A 39 7.46 -2.43 -16.87
C CYS A 39 7.92 -1.78 -18.20
N GLN A 40 7.40 -2.29 -19.33
CA GLN A 40 7.71 -1.73 -20.65
C GLN A 40 7.20 -0.29 -20.80
N ALA A 41 5.96 -0.02 -20.39
CA ALA A 41 5.37 1.32 -20.46
C ALA A 41 6.08 2.34 -19.56
N SER A 42 6.61 1.90 -18.42
CA SER A 42 7.23 2.77 -17.42
C SER A 42 8.63 3.23 -17.82
N SER A 43 9.48 2.30 -18.29
CA SER A 43 10.91 2.55 -18.50
C SER A 43 11.51 1.75 -19.65
N ASN A 44 10.68 1.11 -20.48
CA ASN A 44 11.14 0.07 -21.41
C ASN A 44 11.87 -1.08 -20.69
N CYS A 45 11.42 -1.39 -19.48
CA CYS A 45 12.02 -2.39 -18.59
C CYS A 45 13.52 -2.19 -18.33
N ASP A 46 13.99 -0.95 -18.23
CA ASP A 46 15.38 -0.68 -17.88
C ASP A 46 15.67 -1.08 -16.41
N GLN A 47 16.27 -2.26 -16.24
CA GLN A 47 16.66 -2.76 -14.91
C GLN A 47 17.82 -1.97 -14.28
N SER A 48 18.51 -1.13 -15.06
CA SER A 48 19.57 -0.26 -14.56
C SER A 48 19.07 1.12 -14.15
N LEU A 49 17.77 1.41 -14.36
CA LEU A 49 17.17 2.70 -14.03
C LEU A 49 17.26 2.96 -12.52
N LYS A 50 18.15 3.89 -12.16
CA LYS A 50 18.26 4.42 -10.82
C LYS A 50 17.14 5.39 -10.50
N CYS A 51 17.04 5.73 -9.24
CA CYS A 51 16.10 6.72 -8.80
C CYS A 51 16.40 8.09 -9.42
N HIS A 52 15.36 8.80 -9.83
CA HIS A 52 15.50 10.10 -10.49
C HIS A 52 14.35 11.04 -10.11
N ASN A 53 14.63 12.33 -10.23
CA ASN A 53 13.63 13.38 -10.07
C ASN A 53 12.97 13.68 -11.41
N ALA A 54 11.64 13.68 -11.46
CA ALA A 54 10.85 14.05 -12.64
C ALA A 54 10.30 15.50 -12.59
N GLY A 55 10.78 16.30 -11.62
CA GLY A 55 10.37 17.68 -11.40
C GLY A 55 9.58 17.87 -10.09
N GLY A 56 9.73 19.03 -9.46
CA GLY A 56 9.15 19.31 -8.14
C GLY A 56 9.62 18.28 -7.09
N ASP A 57 8.68 17.77 -6.31
CA ASP A 57 8.91 16.73 -5.28
C ASP A 57 8.75 15.30 -5.82
N ALA A 58 8.63 15.13 -7.15
CA ALA A 58 8.39 13.83 -7.76
C ALA A 58 9.70 13.04 -7.94
N TYR A 59 9.88 12.01 -7.10
CA TYR A 59 11.02 11.10 -7.08
C TYR A 59 10.56 9.66 -7.33
N PHE A 60 11.15 9.00 -8.33
CA PHE A 60 10.74 7.67 -8.81
C PHE A 60 11.94 6.74 -8.98
N CYS A 61 11.75 5.44 -8.73
CA CYS A 61 12.83 4.46 -8.72
C CYS A 61 12.54 3.20 -9.53
N GLY A 62 13.58 2.67 -10.17
CA GLY A 62 13.56 1.35 -10.80
C GLY A 62 12.71 1.26 -12.07
N PRO A 63 12.61 0.05 -12.66
CA PRO A 63 11.94 -0.16 -13.94
C PRO A 63 10.43 0.12 -13.92
N TYR A 64 9.83 0.11 -12.73
CA TYR A 64 8.40 0.39 -12.53
C TYR A 64 8.12 1.83 -12.07
N VAL A 65 9.14 2.71 -12.08
CA VAL A 65 9.05 4.13 -11.67
C VAL A 65 8.27 4.31 -10.36
N ILE A 66 8.64 3.52 -9.35
CA ILE A 66 7.92 3.48 -8.08
C ILE A 66 8.18 4.77 -7.30
N SER A 67 7.11 5.45 -6.89
CA SER A 67 7.19 6.61 -6.00
C SER A 67 7.36 6.17 -4.55
N TRP A 68 7.87 7.08 -3.72
CA TRP A 68 7.99 6.81 -2.29
C TRP A 68 6.66 6.44 -1.63
N ALA A 69 5.60 7.19 -1.91
CA ALA A 69 4.28 6.96 -1.32
C ALA A 69 3.76 5.56 -1.68
N TYR A 70 3.92 5.14 -2.94
CA TYR A 70 3.51 3.80 -3.38
C TYR A 70 4.27 2.69 -2.64
N TRP A 71 5.60 2.84 -2.51
CA TRP A 71 6.42 1.89 -1.75
C TRP A 71 6.08 1.87 -0.25
N HIS A 72 5.78 3.03 0.32
CA HIS A 72 5.38 3.18 1.71
C HIS A 72 4.07 2.44 2.00
N ASP A 73 3.06 2.68 1.19
CA ASP A 73 1.73 2.07 1.32
C ASP A 73 1.78 0.55 1.05
N GLY A 74 2.72 0.12 0.21
CA GLY A 74 3.02 -1.30 -0.04
C GLY A 74 3.73 -2.03 1.11
N GLY A 75 3.95 -1.38 2.26
CA GLY A 75 4.56 -1.99 3.43
C GLY A 75 6.08 -1.90 3.47
N ARG A 76 6.70 -1.00 2.67
CA ARG A 76 8.14 -0.71 2.69
C ARG A 76 9.00 -1.95 2.54
N THR A 77 8.63 -2.79 1.56
CA THR A 77 9.33 -4.05 1.31
C THR A 77 10.83 -3.81 1.10
N GLY A 78 11.65 -4.65 1.74
CA GLY A 78 13.12 -4.53 1.71
C GLY A 78 13.73 -3.53 2.70
N ASP A 79 12.93 -2.70 3.38
CA ASP A 79 13.44 -1.84 4.45
C ASP A 79 13.90 -2.68 5.66
N LYS A 80 15.07 -2.35 6.20
CA LYS A 80 15.62 -2.99 7.41
C LYS A 80 15.29 -2.20 8.68
N GLY A 81 14.31 -1.28 8.61
CA GLY A 81 13.82 -0.52 9.77
C GLY A 81 14.83 0.51 10.25
N ARG A 82 15.55 1.18 9.34
CA ARG A 82 16.44 2.27 9.74
C ARG A 82 15.59 3.42 10.34
N PRO A 83 16.07 4.09 11.41
CA PRO A 83 15.30 5.16 12.06
C PRO A 83 15.06 6.31 11.07
N HIS A 84 13.81 6.42 10.60
CA HIS A 84 13.36 7.46 9.68
C HIS A 84 13.14 8.76 10.46
N GLY A 85 14.21 9.52 10.69
CA GLY A 85 14.16 10.84 11.30
C GLY A 85 13.84 11.91 10.25
N LEU A 86 12.64 12.49 10.31
CA LEU A 86 12.18 13.82 9.79
C LEU A 86 12.54 14.27 8.35
N THR A 87 13.29 13.51 7.57
CA THR A 87 13.47 13.68 6.13
C THR A 87 12.60 12.66 5.42
N LEU A 88 11.91 13.08 4.34
CA LEU A 88 11.20 12.16 3.45
C LEU A 88 12.12 10.97 3.16
N PRO A 89 11.76 9.73 3.54
CA PRO A 89 12.64 8.62 3.27
C PRO A 89 12.75 8.52 1.76
N HIS A 90 13.94 8.63 1.21
CA HIS A 90 14.11 8.32 -0.21
C HIS A 90 14.15 6.80 -0.32
N ILE A 91 13.45 6.22 -1.31
CA ILE A 91 13.68 4.84 -1.71
C ILE A 91 15.18 4.76 -2.06
N SER A 92 15.93 3.87 -1.40
CA SER A 92 17.37 3.74 -1.66
C SER A 92 17.62 3.06 -3.01
N ASP A 93 18.59 3.59 -3.77
CA ASP A 93 19.08 3.05 -5.05
C ASP A 93 19.68 1.63 -5.02
#